data_AF-A0A564WCG3-F1
#
_entry.id   AF-A0A564WCG3-F1
#
_cell.length_a   1.000
_cell.length_b   1.000
_cell.length_c   1.000
_cell.angle_alpha   90.00
_cell.angle_beta   90.00
_cell.angle_gamma   90.00
#
_symmetry.space_group_name_H-M   'P 1'
#
loop_
_entity.id
_entity.type
_entity.pdbx_description
1 polymer ?
#
loop_
_entity_poly.entity_id
_entity_poly.type
_entity_poly.pdbx_seq_one_letter_code
_entity_poly.pdbx_strand_id
1 'polypeptide(L)' 'MPFFYRGAGVGTCWHQRDARRDGFVARRPGQTASKDQLIKHIARGTVDTPYVSLTRSYGIALTYAIQFGQGSSCSAPQ' A
#
# COMPACT_ATOMS: atom_id res chain seq x y z
N MET A 1 6.77 -13.67 -16.92
CA MET A 1 6.03 -12.56 -16.27
C MET A 1 6.55 -12.39 -14.85
N PRO A 2 6.93 -11.18 -14.41
CA PRO A 2 7.38 -10.95 -13.04
C PRO A 2 6.20 -10.96 -12.06
N PHE A 3 6.35 -11.63 -10.92
CA PHE A 3 5.43 -11.53 -9.79
C PHE A 3 5.80 -10.35 -8.89
N PHE A 4 4.78 -9.66 -8.40
CA PHE A 4 4.90 -8.59 -7.41
C PHE A 4 4.10 -8.96 -6.17
N TYR A 5 4.65 -8.60 -5.01
CA TYR A 5 4.10 -8.88 -3.70
C TYR A 5 3.85 -7.56 -2.96
N ARG A 6 2.81 -7.57 -2.11
CA ARG A 6 2.49 -6.50 -1.18
C ARG A 6 2.31 -7.09 0.21
N GLY A 7 2.95 -6.48 1.21
CA GLY A 7 2.71 -6.82 2.60
C GLY A 7 1.36 -6.28 3.06
N ALA A 8 0.50 -7.15 3.60
CA ALA A 8 -0.76 -6.79 4.22
C ALA A 8 -0.82 -7.47 5.60
N GLY A 9 -0.54 -6.71 6.66
CA GLY A 9 -0.65 -7.23 8.02
C GLY A 9 -2.10 -7.35 8.47
N VAL A 10 -2.35 -8.23 9.43
CA VAL A 10 -3.70 -8.48 9.98
C VAL A 10 -4.29 -7.17 10.52
N GLY A 11 -5.54 -6.88 10.14
CA GLY A 11 -6.26 -5.68 10.57
C GLY A 11 -5.91 -4.40 9.78
N THR A 12 -4.90 -4.41 8.92
CA THR A 12 -4.65 -3.31 7.99
C THR A 12 -5.76 -3.21 6.95
N CYS A 13 -5.90 -2.03 6.32
CA CYS A 13 -6.83 -1.86 5.22
C CYS A 13 -6.63 -2.88 4.08
N TRP A 14 -5.40 -3.30 3.82
CA TRP A 14 -5.10 -4.32 2.81
C TRP A 14 -5.45 -5.75 3.21
N HIS A 15 -5.60 -6.02 4.51
CA HIS A 15 -6.11 -7.29 5.02
C HIS A 15 -7.66 -7.32 5.03
N GLN A 16 -8.30 -6.18 5.29
CA GLN A 16 -9.76 -6.08 5.33
C GLN A 16 -10.40 -5.99 3.94
N ARG A 17 -9.68 -5.42 2.96
CA ARG A 17 -10.18 -5.22 1.60
C ARG A 17 -9.74 -6.34 0.67
N ASP A 18 -10.69 -6.89 -0.10
CA ASP A 18 -10.38 -7.88 -1.12
C ASP A 18 -9.86 -7.22 -2.40
N ALA A 19 -8.54 -7.18 -2.56
CA ALA A 19 -7.87 -6.62 -3.74
C ALA A 19 -8.17 -7.40 -5.04
N ARG A 20 -8.71 -8.64 -4.96
CA ARG A 20 -9.15 -9.39 -6.15
C ARG A 20 -10.45 -8.82 -6.73
N ARG A 21 -11.27 -8.21 -5.87
CA ARG A 21 -12.54 -7.59 -6.25
C ARG A 21 -12.34 -6.13 -6.65
N ASP A 22 -11.61 -5.37 -5.84
CA ASP A 22 -11.55 -3.92 -6.00
C ASP A 22 -10.26 -3.40 -6.65
N GLY A 23 -9.31 -4.31 -6.89
CA GLY A 23 -7.95 -3.95 -7.31
C GLY A 23 -7.11 -3.32 -6.20
N PHE A 24 -5.88 -2.95 -6.56
CA PHE A 24 -4.98 -2.19 -5.69
C PHE A 24 -5.27 -0.69 -5.82
N VAL A 25 -5.93 -0.12 -4.81
CA VAL A 25 -6.24 1.31 -4.76
C VAL A 25 -5.31 2.04 -3.81
N ALA A 26 -4.69 3.12 -4.28
CA ALA A 26 -3.86 3.98 -3.44
C ALA A 26 -4.68 4.65 -2.34
N ARG A 27 -4.02 5.16 -1.28
CA ARG A 27 -4.72 5.85 -0.19
C ARG A 27 -5.38 7.16 -0.66
N ARG A 28 -4.81 7.81 -1.68
CA ARG A 28 -5.32 9.05 -2.29
C ARG A 28 -5.50 8.87 -3.81
N PRO A 29 -6.50 8.09 -4.25
CA PRO A 29 -6.65 7.75 -5.67
C PRO A 29 -7.03 8.96 -6.54
N GLY A 30 -7.65 9.99 -5.97
CA GLY A 30 -8.00 11.24 -6.67
C GLY A 30 -6.91 12.31 -6.66
N GLN A 31 -5.76 12.06 -6.04
CA GLN A 31 -4.65 13.02 -6.02
C GLN A 31 -3.83 12.93 -7.32
N THR A 32 -3.44 14.07 -7.89
CA THR A 32 -2.61 14.10 -9.10
C THR A 32 -1.26 13.43 -8.87
N ALA A 33 -0.94 12.46 -9.72
CA ALA A 33 0.39 11.86 -9.79
C ALA A 33 1.42 12.89 -10.25
N SER A 34 2.50 13.07 -9.50
CA SER A 34 3.60 13.98 -9.84
C SER A 34 4.93 13.45 -9.30
N LYS A 35 6.05 13.96 -9.83
CA LYS A 35 7.39 13.61 -9.32
C LYS A 35 7.53 13.94 -7.83
N ASP A 36 6.97 15.07 -7.38
CA ASP A 36 7.01 15.44 -5.96
C ASP A 36 6.23 14.45 -5.09
N GLN A 37 5.06 13.99 -5.55
CA GLN A 37 4.31 12.94 -4.84
C GLN A 37 5.06 11.62 -4.82
N LEU A 38 5.77 11.27 -5.90
CA LEU A 38 6.56 10.04 -5.96
C LEU A 38 7.77 10.12 -5.02
N ILE A 39 8.50 11.23 -5.04
CA ILE A 39 9.63 11.48 -4.13
C ILE A 39 9.13 11.46 -2.69
N LYS A 40 8.00 12.12 -2.40
CA LYS A 40 7.36 12.07 -1.08
C LYS A 40 7.03 10.63 -0.67
N HIS A 41 6.40 9.85 -1.57
CA HIS A 41 6.03 8.45 -1.32
C HIS A 41 7.25 7.60 -0.94
N ILE A 42 8.32 7.70 -1.73
CA ILE A 42 9.53 6.88 -1.56
C ILE A 42 10.34 7.38 -0.35
N ALA A 43 10.69 8.66 -0.32
CA ALA A 43 11.64 9.20 0.65
C ALA A 43 11.08 9.25 2.07
N ARG A 44 9.77 9.48 2.23
CA ARG A 44 9.13 9.56 3.56
C ARG A 44 8.44 8.26 3.97
N GLY A 45 8.44 7.24 3.11
CA GLY A 45 7.69 5.99 3.34
C GLY A 45 6.18 6.22 3.59
N THR A 46 5.64 7.34 3.11
CA THR A 46 4.24 7.70 3.37
C THR A 46 3.32 7.10 2.33
N VAL A 47 2.24 6.49 2.82
CA VAL A 47 1.17 5.96 1.98
C VAL A 47 0.16 7.03 1.56
N ASP A 48 0.26 8.27 2.05
CA ASP A 48 -0.66 9.40 1.74
C ASP A 48 -0.30 10.08 0.41
N THR A 49 -0.42 9.31 -0.67
CA THR A 49 -0.03 9.65 -2.04
C THR A 49 -0.87 8.81 -3.02
N PRO A 50 -0.85 9.11 -4.34
CA PRO A 50 -1.57 8.31 -5.34
C PRO A 50 -0.86 7.00 -5.74
N TYR A 51 0.15 6.54 -4.99
CA TYR A 51 0.96 5.37 -5.34
C TYR A 51 0.76 4.18 -4.39
N VAL A 52 0.95 2.97 -4.93
CA VAL A 52 0.92 1.70 -4.21
C VAL A 52 2.30 1.04 -4.30
N SER A 53 2.94 0.82 -3.16
CA SER A 53 4.24 0.15 -3.10
C SER A 53 4.10 -1.36 -3.35
N LEU A 54 4.94 -1.89 -4.23
CA LEU A 54 5.03 -3.32 -4.53
C LEU A 54 6.51 -3.73 -4.52
N THR A 55 6.78 -5.01 -4.24
CA THR A 55 8.15 -5.57 -4.27
C THR A 55 8.20 -6.87 -5.04
N ARG A 56 9.36 -7.20 -5.61
CA ARG A 56 9.60 -8.50 -6.27
C ARG A 56 10.00 -9.60 -5.29
N SER A 57 10.29 -9.25 -4.03
CA SER A 57 10.69 -10.22 -3.01
C SER A 57 9.54 -10.48 -2.04
N TYR A 58 9.11 -11.73 -1.97
CA TYR A 58 8.11 -12.17 -0.99
C TYR A 58 8.59 -11.90 0.45
N GLY A 59 9.86 -12.17 0.76
CA GLY A 59 10.41 -11.93 2.10
C GLY A 59 10.31 -10.47 2.53
N ILE A 60 10.56 -9.53 1.60
CA ILE A 60 10.39 -8.09 1.89
C ILE A 60 8.91 -7.76 2.13
N ALA A 61 7.99 -8.28 1.32
CA ALA A 61 6.57 -8.06 1.53
C ALA A 61 6.10 -8.61 2.90
N LEU A 62 6.57 -9.79 3.29
CA LEU A 62 6.28 -10.39 4.60
C LEU A 62 6.84 -9.54 5.74
N THR A 63 8.09 -9.10 5.66
CA THR A 63 8.69 -8.19 6.66
C THR A 63 7.86 -6.93 6.82
N TYR A 64 7.41 -6.33 5.71
CA TYR A 64 6.51 -5.16 5.77
C TYR A 64 5.17 -5.47 6.45
N ALA A 65 4.57 -6.63 6.14
CA ALA A 65 3.33 -7.07 6.78
C ALA A 65 3.49 -7.29 8.29
N ILE A 66 4.66 -7.75 8.75
CA ILE A 66 4.92 -7.99 10.17
C ILE A 66 5.25 -6.66 10.89
N GLN A 67 6.16 -5.86 10.33
CA GLN A 67 6.67 -4.64 10.99
C GLN A 67 5.69 -3.47 10.95
N PHE A 68 4.96 -3.29 9.86
CA PHE A 68 4.07 -2.15 9.64
C PHE A 68 2.60 -2.56 9.58
N GLY A 69 2.31 -3.85 9.81
CA GLY A 69 0.98 -4.43 9.77
C GLY A 69 0.07 -4.12 10.95
N GLN A 70 0.50 -3.29 11.89
CA GLN A 70 -0.19 -3.07 13.15
C GLN A 70 -0.94 -1.73 13.21
N GLY A 71 -1.03 -1.00 12.10
CA GLY A 71 -1.56 0.36 12.08
C GLY A 71 -2.62 0.61 11.02
N SER A 72 -3.81 1.00 11.47
CA SER A 72 -4.94 1.57 10.71
C SER A 72 -5.81 0.56 9.94
N SER A 73 -7.04 0.38 10.42
CA SER A 73 -8.17 -0.14 9.64
C SER A 73 -8.47 0.78 8.46
N CYS A 74 -9.20 0.30 7.45
CA CYS A 74 -9.73 1.21 6.43
C CYS A 74 -10.63 2.25 7.11
N SER A 75 -10.28 3.53 7.03
CA SER A 75 -11.25 4.60 7.28
C SER A 75 -12.33 4.52 6.20
N ALA A 76 -13.60 4.50 6.59
CA ALA A 76 -14.73 4.49 5.65
C ALA A 76 -14.60 5.64 4.63
N PRO A 77 -14.99 5.43 3.36
CA PRO A 77 -15.16 6.55 2.44
C PRO A 77 -16.20 7.52 3.04
N GLN A 78 -15.84 8.79 3.18
CA GLN A 78 -16.79 9.89 3.39
C GLN A 78 -17.46 10.23 2.07
#